data_AF-A0A4Y2DXZ9-F1
#
_entry.id   AF-A0A4Y2DXZ9-F1
#
_cell.length_a   1.000
_cell.length_b   1.000
_cell.length_c   1.000
_cell.angle_alpha   90.00
_cell.angle_beta   90.00
_cell.angle_gamma   90.00
#
_symmetry.space_group_name_H-M   'P 1'
#
loop_
_entity.id
_entity.type
_entity.pdbx_description
1 polymer ?
#
loop_
_entity_poly.entity_id
_entity_poly.type
_entity_poly.pdbx_seq_one_letter_code
_entity_poly.pdbx_strand_id
1 'polypeptide(L)'
;MENGFKIHIYSDSLSSIQAFRSYKSKPNFILKIKEKLSSASGYVGLSWLKAHAGNTGNETADHFAKLATEIRNGFEIPVPYSFLKKNIKRDLLNNWNLSWRDSETGKRVEDFLPIPDLDFIDT
;
A
#
# COMPACT_ATOMS: atom_id res chain seq x y z
N MET A 1 -12.62 -11.40 30.90
CA MET A 1 -11.16 -11.38 31.16
C MET A 1 -10.96 -10.51 32.38
N GLU A 2 -10.55 -11.11 33.50
CA GLU A 2 -10.73 -10.57 34.86
C GLU A 2 -9.44 -10.04 35.52
N ASN A 3 -8.40 -9.72 34.74
CA ASN A 3 -7.18 -9.14 35.29
C ASN A 3 -6.96 -7.76 34.65
N GLY A 4 -7.07 -6.70 35.45
CA GLY A 4 -6.99 -5.27 35.06
C GLY A 4 -5.64 -4.79 34.51
N PHE A 5 -4.94 -5.57 33.70
CA PHE A 5 -3.72 -5.16 33.04
C PHE A 5 -4.04 -4.33 31.79
N LYS A 6 -3.50 -3.11 31.74
CA LYS A 6 -3.53 -2.26 30.56
C LYS A 6 -2.38 -2.64 29.62
N ILE A 7 -2.71 -3.04 28.40
CA ILE A 7 -1.75 -3.38 27.35
C ILE A 7 -1.46 -2.12 26.55
N HIS A 8 -0.18 -1.83 26.29
CA HIS A 8 0.21 -0.71 25.46
C HIS A 8 0.97 -1.21 24.23
N ILE A 9 0.39 -1.00 23.05
CA ILE A 9 0.95 -1.40 21.76
C ILE A 9 1.73 -0.23 21.18
N TYR A 10 2.98 -0.48 20.86
CA TYR A 10 3.86 0.47 20.20
C TYR A 10 4.04 0.05 18.74
N SER A 11 3.88 0.98 17.81
CA SER A 11 4.11 0.75 16.38
C SER A 11 4.82 1.94 15.75
N ASP A 12 5.77 1.69 14.87
CA ASP A 12 6.42 2.72 14.05
C ASP A 12 5.62 3.10 12.79
N SER A 13 4.57 2.34 12.48
CA SER A 13 3.68 2.57 11.35
C SER A 13 2.66 3.67 11.66
N LEU A 14 3.08 4.92 11.46
CA LEU A 14 2.20 6.09 11.63
C LEU A 14 0.94 5.98 10.76
N SER A 15 1.08 5.46 9.54
CA SER A 15 -0.02 5.23 8.61
C SER A 15 -1.06 4.26 9.17
N SER A 16 -0.63 3.18 9.84
CA SER A 16 -1.53 2.22 10.49
C SER A 16 -2.28 2.86 11.66
N ILE A 17 -1.58 3.61 12.52
CA ILE A 17 -2.20 4.33 13.65
C ILE A 17 -3.24 5.34 13.16
N GLN A 18 -2.90 6.14 12.16
CA GLN A 18 -3.83 7.07 11.52
C GLN A 18 -5.00 6.32 10.85
N ALA A 19 -4.73 5.13 10.30
CA ALA A 19 -5.78 4.34 9.68
C ALA A 19 -6.84 3.88 10.70
N PHE A 20 -6.43 3.55 11.92
CA PHE A 20 -7.36 3.19 12.99
C PHE A 20 -8.13 4.41 13.53
N ARG A 21 -7.51 5.60 13.56
CA ARG A 21 -8.15 6.84 14.02
C ARG A 21 -9.15 7.43 13.00
N SER A 22 -8.93 7.22 11.71
CA SER A 22 -9.74 7.85 10.66
C SER A 22 -11.14 7.23 10.52
N TYR A 23 -12.18 8.05 10.41
CA TYR A 23 -13.58 7.62 10.18
C TYR A 23 -13.93 7.31 8.71
N LYS A 24 -13.00 7.50 7.76
CA LYS A 24 -13.24 7.28 6.32
C LYS A 24 -13.54 5.80 6.03
N SER A 25 -14.28 5.50 4.96
CA SER A 25 -14.52 4.13 4.48
C SER A 25 -13.20 3.36 4.35
N LYS A 26 -13.10 2.24 5.08
CA LYS A 26 -11.89 1.40 5.14
C LYS A 26 -12.14 0.03 4.51
N PRO A 27 -11.10 -0.64 3.99
CA PRO A 27 -11.19 -2.05 3.64
C PRO A 27 -11.61 -2.91 4.85
N ASN A 28 -12.32 -4.01 4.59
CA ASN A 28 -12.95 -4.87 5.59
C ASN A 28 -12.00 -5.31 6.73
N PHE A 29 -10.71 -5.51 6.45
CA PHE A 29 -9.75 -5.93 7.48
C PHE A 29 -9.50 -4.84 8.54
N ILE A 30 -9.48 -3.56 8.18
CA ILE A 30 -9.31 -2.47 9.14
C ILE A 30 -10.55 -2.35 10.04
N LEU A 31 -11.75 -2.57 9.49
CA LEU A 31 -13.00 -2.57 10.28
C LEU A 31 -12.94 -3.66 11.36
N LYS A 32 -12.54 -4.89 11.00
CA LYS A 32 -12.35 -6.00 11.95
C LYS A 32 -11.34 -5.66 13.05
N ILE A 33 -10.23 -4.99 12.70
CA ILE A 33 -9.23 -4.56 13.71
C ILE A 33 -9.82 -3.50 14.63
N LYS A 34 -10.56 -2.51 14.09
CA LYS A 34 -11.23 -1.49 14.89
C LYS A 34 -12.26 -2.08 15.85
N GLU A 35 -13.08 -3.03 15.40
CA GLU A 35 -14.04 -3.72 16.26
C GLU A 35 -13.35 -4.39 17.45
N LYS A 36 -12.23 -5.09 17.19
CA LYS A 36 -11.42 -5.70 18.25
C LYS A 36 -10.87 -4.65 19.21
N LEU A 37 -10.27 -3.57 18.69
CA LEU A 37 -9.75 -2.47 19.52
C LEU A 37 -10.86 -1.81 20.36
N SER A 38 -12.05 -1.60 19.79
CA SER A 38 -13.21 -1.05 20.48
C SER A 38 -13.72 -1.99 21.58
N SER A 39 -13.75 -3.29 21.33
CA SER A 39 -14.12 -4.28 22.35
C SER A 39 -13.12 -4.33 23.52
N ALA A 40 -11.88 -3.94 23.28
CA ALA A 40 -10.81 -3.81 24.27
C ALA A 40 -10.59 -2.35 24.75
N SER A 41 -11.55 -1.46 24.48
CA SER A 41 -11.46 -0.04 24.83
C SER A 41 -11.22 0.12 26.34
N GLY A 42 -10.31 1.03 26.71
CA GLY A 42 -9.86 1.24 28.09
C GLY A 42 -8.70 0.34 28.52
N TYR A 43 -8.54 -0.83 27.91
CA TYR A 43 -7.47 -1.78 28.23
C TYR A 43 -6.30 -1.74 27.26
N VAL A 44 -6.50 -1.30 26.01
CA VAL A 44 -5.45 -1.23 24.99
C VAL A 44 -5.12 0.22 24.62
N GLY A 45 -3.87 0.62 24.83
CA GLY A 45 -3.29 1.86 24.32
C GLY A 45 -2.52 1.63 23.02
N LEU A 46 -2.55 2.60 22.10
CA LEU A 46 -1.75 2.58 20.87
C LEU A 46 -0.89 3.84 20.79
N SER A 47 0.42 3.68 20.61
CA SER A 47 1.36 4.81 20.49
C SER A 47 2.33 4.62 19.34
N TRP A 48 2.70 5.77 18.75
CA TRP A 48 3.70 5.81 17.71
C TRP A 48 5.10 5.85 18.33
N LEU A 49 6.04 5.13 17.74
CA LEU A 49 7.46 5.24 18.04
C LEU A 49 8.25 5.51 16.76
N LYS A 50 9.45 6.06 16.89
CA LYS A 50 10.32 6.31 15.74
C LYS A 50 10.99 5.02 15.29
N ALA A 51 10.83 4.66 14.02
CA ALA A 51 11.54 3.54 13.40
C ALA A 51 13.08 3.69 13.55
N HIS A 52 13.77 2.57 13.74
CA HIS A 52 15.23 2.48 13.80
C HIS A 52 15.89 3.41 14.84
N ALA A 53 15.22 3.62 15.97
CA ALA A 53 15.71 4.45 17.08
C ALA A 53 16.34 3.63 18.21
N GLY A 54 16.72 2.36 17.98
CA GLY A 54 17.27 1.48 19.02
C GLY A 54 16.20 0.84 19.91
N ASN A 55 14.93 0.83 19.48
CA ASN A 55 13.89 0.15 20.24
C ASN A 55 13.92 -1.35 19.91
N THR A 56 14.50 -2.14 20.82
CA THR A 56 14.69 -3.59 20.64
C THR A 56 13.38 -4.32 20.31
N GLY A 57 12.25 -3.91 20.89
CA GLY A 57 10.95 -4.52 20.61
C GLY A 57 10.48 -4.27 19.18
N ASN A 58 10.58 -3.03 18.69
CA ASN A 58 10.22 -2.71 17.30
C ASN A 58 11.18 -3.37 16.31
N GLU A 59 12.48 -3.33 16.57
CA GLU A 59 13.50 -3.94 15.70
C GLU A 59 13.32 -5.46 15.60
N THR A 60 12.95 -6.11 16.70
CA THR A 60 12.61 -7.54 16.72
C THR A 60 11.34 -7.81 15.91
N ALA A 61 10.30 -6.99 16.07
CA ALA A 61 9.07 -7.11 15.29
C ALA A 61 9.32 -6.93 13.78
N ASP A 62 10.12 -5.94 13.39
CA ASP A 62 10.53 -5.70 12.00
C ASP A 62 11.33 -6.87 11.43
N HIS A 63 12.24 -7.44 12.21
CA HIS A 63 13.03 -8.60 11.80
C HIS A 63 12.11 -9.78 11.48
N PHE A 64 11.17 -10.11 12.37
CA PHE A 64 10.20 -11.18 12.11
C PHE A 64 9.25 -10.87 10.96
N ALA A 65 8.82 -9.62 10.80
CA ALA A 65 8.00 -9.21 9.67
C ALA A 65 8.74 -9.42 8.33
N LYS A 66 10.03 -9.07 8.26
CA LYS A 66 10.87 -9.32 7.07
C LYS A 66 11.00 -10.82 6.78
N LEU A 67 11.31 -11.63 7.79
CA LEU A 67 11.38 -13.09 7.63
C LEU A 67 10.04 -13.67 7.13
N ALA A 68 8.91 -13.15 7.62
CA ALA A 68 7.59 -13.55 7.15
C ALA A 68 7.31 -13.16 5.69
N THR A 69 7.98 -12.13 5.14
CA THR A 69 7.88 -11.82 3.69
C THR A 69 8.69 -12.78 2.82
N GLU A 70 9.77 -13.36 3.36
CA GLU A 70 10.61 -14.34 2.66
C GLU A 70 9.95 -15.73 2.67
N ILE A 71 9.31 -16.09 3.78
CA ILE A 71 8.48 -17.28 3.89
C ILE A 71 7.18 -16.99 3.15
N ARG A 72 7.13 -17.32 1.85
CA ARG A 72 5.99 -17.13 0.95
C ARG A 72 4.78 -18.01 1.34
N ASN A 73 4.27 -17.87 2.56
CA ASN A 73 3.07 -18.53 3.05
C ASN A 73 1.88 -17.56 3.03
N GLY A 74 1.08 -17.68 1.97
CA GLY A 74 -0.38 -17.82 2.14
C GLY A 74 -1.26 -16.60 2.37
N PHE A 75 -0.78 -15.36 2.25
CA PHE A 75 -1.69 -14.22 2.14
C PHE A 75 -1.81 -13.80 0.68
N GLU A 76 -2.92 -14.20 0.03
CA GLU A 76 -3.39 -13.57 -1.21
C GLU A 76 -3.84 -12.15 -0.88
N ILE A 77 -2.88 -11.23 -0.79
CA ILE A 77 -3.21 -9.81 -0.80
C ILE A 77 -3.61 -9.50 -2.24
N PRO A 78 -4.87 -9.08 -2.50
CA PRO A 78 -5.26 -8.70 -3.83
C PRO A 78 -4.36 -7.59 -4.31
N VAL A 79 -3.90 -7.73 -5.55
CA VAL A 79 -3.02 -6.77 -6.21
C VAL A 79 -3.63 -5.38 -6.07
N PRO A 80 -2.89 -4.38 -5.55
CA PRO A 80 -3.44 -3.04 -5.39
C PRO A 80 -3.99 -2.50 -6.72
N TYR A 81 -5.13 -1.80 -6.67
CA TYR A 81 -5.71 -1.18 -7.87
C TYR A 81 -4.70 -0.27 -8.59
N SER A 82 -3.87 0.45 -7.83
CA SER A 82 -2.80 1.28 -8.39
C SER A 82 -1.77 0.47 -9.17
N PHE A 83 -1.43 -0.74 -8.72
CA PHE A 83 -0.54 -1.64 -9.44
C PHE A 83 -1.19 -2.12 -10.73
N LEU A 84 -2.46 -2.56 -10.69
CA LEU A 84 -3.17 -2.97 -11.90
C LEU A 84 -3.28 -1.81 -12.90
N LYS A 85 -3.70 -0.63 -12.44
CA LYS A 85 -3.80 0.59 -13.26
C LYS A 85 -2.45 0.95 -13.90
N LYS A 86 -1.35 0.86 -13.13
CA LYS A 86 0.00 1.13 -13.64
C LYS A 86 0.40 0.14 -14.74
N ASN A 87 0.16 -1.16 -14.55
CA ASN A 87 0.51 -2.17 -15.54
C ASN A 87 -0.32 -2.02 -16.82
N ILE A 88 -1.63 -1.80 -16.69
CA ILE A 88 -2.50 -1.54 -17.85
C ILE A 88 -2.03 -0.30 -18.62
N LYS A 89 -1.74 0.81 -17.92
CA LYS A 89 -1.21 2.03 -18.57
C LYS A 89 0.10 1.74 -19.31
N ARG A 90 1.03 1.04 -18.66
CA ARG A 90 2.31 0.67 -19.28
C ARG A 90 2.13 -0.20 -20.53
N ASP A 91 1.28 -1.22 -20.46
CA ASP A 91 1.07 -2.15 -21.57
C ASP A 91 0.37 -1.45 -22.75
N LEU A 92 -0.60 -0.57 -22.47
CA LEU A 92 -1.22 0.28 -23.49
C LEU A 92 -0.20 1.20 -24.18
N LEU A 93 0.66 1.85 -23.39
CA LEU A 93 1.70 2.75 -23.90
C LEU A 93 2.73 2.00 -24.75
N ASN A 94 3.12 0.79 -24.34
CA ASN A 94 4.03 -0.05 -25.12
C ASN A 94 3.42 -0.46 -26.46
N ASN A 95 2.17 -0.92 -26.46
CA ASN A 95 1.46 -1.29 -27.68
C ASN A 95 1.32 -0.10 -28.62
N TRP A 96 0.94 1.06 -28.09
CA TRP A 96 0.81 2.27 -28.89
C TRP A 96 2.15 2.73 -29.47
N ASN A 97 3.23 2.68 -28.68
CA ASN A 97 4.58 2.97 -29.16
C ASN A 97 5.02 2.05 -30.31
N LEU A 98 4.70 0.74 -30.23
CA LEU A 98 4.98 -0.19 -31.31
C LEU A 98 4.20 0.18 -32.57
N SER A 99 2.89 0.40 -32.45
CA SER A 99 2.05 0.81 -33.59
C SER A 99 2.45 2.16 -34.18
N TRP A 100 2.92 3.10 -33.34
CA TRP A 100 3.37 4.42 -33.78
C TRP A 100 4.63 4.33 -34.64
N ARG A 101 5.61 3.54 -34.21
CA ARG A 101 6.86 3.30 -34.95
C ARG A 101 6.65 2.59 -36.29
N ASP A 102 5.68 1.68 -36.34
CA ASP A 102 5.36 0.91 -37.53
C ASP A 102 4.41 1.66 -38.49
N SER A 103 3.93 2.86 -38.12
CA SER A 103 2.98 3.64 -38.90
C SER A 103 3.65 4.47 -40.00
N GLU A 104 3.30 4.22 -41.26
CA GLU A 104 3.77 5.05 -42.38
C GLU A 104 3.01 6.37 -42.51
N THR A 105 1.78 6.44 -42.02
CA THR A 105 0.90 7.63 -42.11
C THR A 105 1.19 8.69 -41.06
N GLY A 106 1.93 8.35 -39.99
CA GLY A 106 2.25 9.24 -38.87
C GLY A 106 3.58 10.02 -38.99
N LYS A 107 4.41 9.74 -39.99
CA LYS A 107 5.80 10.26 -40.10
C LYS A 107 5.95 11.78 -39.98
N ARG A 108 5.00 12.57 -40.49
CA ARG A 108 5.05 14.04 -40.38
C ARG A 108 4.79 14.55 -38.96
N VAL A 109 4.07 13.79 -38.14
CA VAL A 109 3.72 14.13 -36.76
C VAL A 109 4.80 13.63 -35.80
N GLU A 110 5.56 12.60 -36.19
CA GLU A 110 6.70 12.05 -35.42
C GLU A 110 7.76 13.11 -35.08
N ASP A 111 8.02 14.06 -35.99
CA ASP A 111 8.96 15.18 -35.76
C ASP A 111 8.55 16.07 -34.57
N PHE A 112 7.24 16.14 -34.28
CA PHE A 112 6.68 16.97 -33.20
C PHE A 112 6.33 16.14 -31.95
N LEU A 113 5.99 14.87 -32.14
CA LEU A 113 5.62 13.91 -31.09
C LEU A 113 6.33 12.57 -31.33
N PRO A 114 7.60 12.45 -30.91
CA PRO A 114 8.42 11.28 -31.18
C PRO A 114 7.99 10.04 -30.38
N ILE A 115 7.23 10.24 -29.29
CA ILE A 115 6.72 9.16 -28.43
C ILE A 115 5.28 9.52 -28.04
N PRO A 116 4.29 8.65 -28.29
CA PRO A 116 2.96 8.82 -27.73
C PRO A 116 2.97 8.85 -26.20
N ASP A 117 2.14 9.72 -25.61
CA ASP A 117 1.95 9.87 -24.17
C ASP A 117 0.47 9.67 -23.80
N LEU A 118 0.21 9.02 -22.67
CA LEU A 118 -1.15 8.81 -22.16
C LEU A 118 -1.78 10.07 -21.61
N ASP A 119 -1.00 11.11 -21.31
CA ASP A 119 -1.52 12.40 -20.86
C ASP A 119 -2.43 13.07 -21.92
N PHE A 120 -2.37 12.62 -23.18
CA PHE A 120 -3.28 13.04 -24.26
C PHE A 120 -4.63 12.31 -24.28
N ILE A 121 -4.80 11.24 -23.49
CA ILE A 121 -6.01 10.39 -23.48
C ILE A 121 -6.93 10.72 -22.29
N ASP A 122 -6.39 11.30 -21.21
CA ASP A 122 -7.13 11.61 -19.98
C ASP A 122 -7.90 12.97 -20.04
N THR A 123 -8.34 13.44 -21.23
CA THR A 123 -9.18 14.66 -21.42
C THR A 123 -10.65 14.32 -21.61
#